data_AF-A0A2H0Q3G2-F1
#
_entry.id   AF-A0A2H0Q3G2-F1
#
_cell.length_a   1.000
_cell.length_b   1.000
_cell.length_c   1.000
_cell.angle_alpha   90.00
_cell.angle_beta   90.00
_cell.angle_gamma   90.00
#
_symmetry.space_group_name_H-M   'P 1'
#
loop_
_entity.id
_entity.type
_entity.pdbx_description
1 polymer ?
#
loop_
_entity_poly.entity_id
_entity_poly.type
_entity_poly.pdbx_seq_one_letter_code
_entity_poly.pdbx_strand_id
1 'polypeptide(L)'
;MMILQDWRFYALMSALFASITAITGKLGMHDLSSNQATWIRAVVILIFTSILLLFRGEWKLETTLPAKSLVFLFISGLATCMSWLFYFHALKLGPASKVAPIDKLSILFTILFSYLFLAEMITIKTFIGGALIFAGSVFLVL
;
A
#
# COMPACT_ATOMS: atom_id res chain seq x y z
N MET A 1 -12.19 2.82 24.44
CA MET A 1 -10.72 2.95 24.48
C MET A 1 -9.97 1.75 23.90
N MET A 2 -10.48 0.51 24.04
CA MET A 2 -9.83 -0.72 23.54
C MET A 2 -9.86 -0.89 22.00
N ILE A 3 -10.88 -0.35 21.32
CA ILE A 3 -11.02 -0.44 19.84
C ILE A 3 -9.91 0.34 19.11
N LEU A 4 -9.41 1.43 19.70
CA LEU A 4 -8.38 2.29 19.10
C LEU A 4 -6.96 1.69 19.19
N GLN A 5 -6.76 0.55 19.84
CA GLN A 5 -5.46 -0.12 19.92
C GLN A 5 -5.42 -1.45 19.14
N ASP A 6 -6.53 -1.85 18.52
CA ASP A 6 -6.57 -3.08 17.73
C ASP A 6 -6.02 -2.82 16.33
N TRP A 7 -4.91 -3.48 15.98
CA TRP A 7 -4.30 -3.40 14.65
C TRP A 7 -5.27 -3.80 13.54
N ARG A 8 -6.26 -4.65 13.83
CA ARG A 8 -7.29 -5.10 12.88
C ARG A 8 -8.17 -3.94 12.44
N PHE A 9 -8.49 -3.01 13.35
CA PHE A 9 -9.26 -1.82 13.04
C PHE A 9 -8.51 -0.94 12.04
N TYR A 10 -7.22 -0.67 12.30
CA TYR A 10 -6.38 0.12 11.39
C TYR A 10 -6.16 -0.57 10.03
N ALA A 11 -6.03 -1.90 10.01
CA ALA A 11 -5.94 -2.67 8.76
C ALA A 11 -7.22 -2.56 7.93
N LEU A 12 -8.40 -2.62 8.57
CA LEU A 12 -9.68 -2.44 7.89
C LEU A 12 -9.84 -1.01 7.35
N MET A 13 -9.46 -0.01 8.13
CA MET A 13 -9.44 1.38 7.65
C MET A 13 -8.48 1.56 6.47
N SER A 14 -7.29 0.94 6.52
CA SER A 14 -6.35 0.95 5.39
C SER A 14 -6.97 0.35 4.12
N ALA A 15 -7.68 -0.78 4.23
CA ALA A 15 -8.38 -1.40 3.10
C ALA A 15 -9.47 -0.49 2.51
N LEU A 16 -10.23 0.20 3.38
CA LEU A 16 -11.24 1.19 2.96
C LEU A 16 -10.59 2.37 2.21
N PHE A 17 -9.55 2.99 2.76
CA PHE A 17 -8.88 4.11 2.10
C PHE A 17 -8.14 3.68 0.82
N ALA A 18 -7.66 2.43 0.75
CA ALA A 18 -7.06 1.88 -0.46
C ALA A 18 -8.10 1.74 -1.59
N SER A 19 -9.35 1.34 -1.29
CA SER A 19 -10.40 1.27 -2.31
C SER A 19 -10.83 2.67 -2.79
N ILE A 20 -11.02 3.62 -1.86
CA ILE A 20 -11.29 5.03 -2.20
C ILE A 20 -10.16 5.60 -3.07
N THR A 21 -8.91 5.31 -2.71
CA THR A 21 -7.72 5.69 -3.45
C THR A 21 -7.73 5.16 -4.88
N ALA A 22 -8.12 3.89 -5.08
CA ALA A 22 -8.19 3.28 -6.40
C ALA A 22 -9.23 3.97 -7.29
N ILE A 23 -10.43 4.21 -6.76
CA ILE A 23 -11.53 4.82 -7.51
C ILE A 23 -11.24 6.29 -7.82
N THR A 24 -10.88 7.09 -6.81
CA THR A 24 -10.57 8.52 -7.00
C THR A 24 -9.32 8.73 -7.86
N GLY A 25 -8.31 7.87 -7.70
CA GLY A 25 -7.11 7.89 -8.54
C GLY A 25 -7.44 7.59 -10.00
N LYS A 26 -8.27 6.59 -10.27
CA LYS A 26 -8.73 6.29 -11.63
C LYS A 26 -9.52 7.45 -12.24
N LEU A 27 -10.46 8.03 -11.50
CA LEU A 27 -11.26 9.18 -11.95
C LEU A 27 -10.39 10.42 -12.22
N GLY A 28 -9.40 10.70 -11.36
CA GLY A 28 -8.50 11.85 -11.50
C GLY A 28 -7.47 11.72 -12.63
N MET A 29 -7.34 10.56 -13.26
CA MET A 29 -6.39 10.32 -14.36
C MET A 29 -6.98 10.54 -15.76
N HIS A 30 -8.22 11.02 -15.88
CA HIS A 30 -8.89 11.18 -17.17
C HIS A 30 -8.05 12.03 -18.14
N ASP A 31 -7.61 13.21 -17.70
CA ASP A 31 -6.88 14.17 -18.52
C ASP A 31 -5.36 14.20 -18.26
N LEU A 32 -4.87 13.32 -17.38
CA LEU A 32 -3.47 13.30 -16.92
C LEU A 32 -2.79 11.97 -17.25
N SER A 33 -1.49 12.00 -17.51
CA SER A 33 -0.69 10.76 -17.49
C SER A 33 -0.66 10.14 -16.08
N SER A 34 -0.49 8.82 -15.99
CA SER A 34 -0.36 8.12 -14.69
C SER A 34 0.75 8.73 -13.84
N ASN A 35 1.85 9.14 -14.47
CA ASN A 35 3.00 9.74 -13.79
C ASN A 35 2.65 11.12 -13.21
N GLN A 36 1.95 11.98 -13.96
CA GLN A 36 1.50 13.30 -13.47
C GLN A 36 0.53 13.15 -12.29
N ALA A 37 -0.45 12.25 -12.41
CA ALA A 37 -1.39 11.99 -11.32
C ALA A 37 -0.69 11.44 -10.07
N THR A 38 0.27 10.52 -10.25
CA THR A 38 1.07 9.97 -9.14
C THR A 38 1.92 11.05 -8.46
N TRP A 39 2.51 11.96 -9.24
CA TRP A 39 3.28 13.09 -8.70
C TRP A 39 2.41 14.05 -7.89
N ILE A 40 1.24 14.44 -8.40
CA ILE A 40 0.27 15.28 -7.67
C ILE A 40 -0.11 14.61 -6.35
N ARG A 41 -0.41 13.30 -6.37
CA ARG A 41 -0.71 12.53 -5.15
C ARG A 41 0.44 12.56 -4.16
N ALA A 42 1.68 12.38 -4.61
CA ALA A 42 2.86 12.42 -3.76
C ALA A 42 3.02 13.78 -3.07
N VAL A 43 2.76 14.89 -3.77
CA VAL A 43 2.76 16.24 -3.19
C VAL A 43 1.67 16.38 -2.14
N VAL A 44 0.44 15.93 -2.41
CA VAL A 44 -0.66 15.96 -1.44
C VAL A 44 -0.31 15.18 -0.18
N ILE A 45 0.27 13.98 -0.34
CA ILE A 45 0.70 13.15 0.79
C ILE A 45 1.79 13.85 1.59
N LEU A 46 2.82 14.39 0.92
CA LEU A 46 3.91 15.11 1.58
C LEU A 46 3.37 16.28 2.43
N ILE A 47 2.46 17.07 1.89
CA ILE A 47 1.83 18.19 2.61
C ILE A 47 1.05 17.66 3.81
N PHE A 48 0.20 16.64 3.62
CA PHE A 48 -0.65 16.12 4.69
C PHE A 48 0.16 15.47 5.81
N THR A 49 1.17 14.67 5.48
CA THR A 49 2.06 14.06 6.49
C THR A 49 2.90 15.11 7.21
N SER A 50 3.33 16.17 6.50
CA SER A 50 4.07 17.28 7.12
C SER A 50 3.21 18.02 8.15
N ILE A 51 1.96 18.32 7.80
CA ILE A 51 0.98 18.94 8.70
C ILE A 51 0.74 18.05 9.93
N LEU A 52 0.58 16.74 9.74
CA LEU A 52 0.38 15.79 10.83
C LEU A 52 1.58 15.75 11.80
N LEU A 53 2.81 15.73 11.27
CA LEU A 53 4.04 15.76 12.08
C LEU A 53 4.14 17.06 12.89
N LEU A 54 3.77 18.21 12.31
CA LEU A 54 3.74 19.49 13.01
C LEU A 54 2.72 19.48 14.16
N PHE A 55 1.49 19.02 13.91
CA PHE A 55 0.45 18.95 14.93
C PHE A 55 0.79 18.00 16.08
N ARG A 56 1.53 16.93 15.80
CA ARG A 56 1.98 15.96 16.81
C ARG A 56 3.26 16.36 17.53
N GLY A 57 3.93 17.44 17.11
CA GLY A 57 5.23 17.83 17.64
C GLY A 57 6.37 16.88 17.23
N GLU A 58 6.16 16.02 16.23
CA GLU A 58 7.08 14.99 15.74
C GLU A 58 7.98 15.51 14.60
N TRP A 59 7.97 16.82 14.32
CA TRP A 59 8.76 17.42 13.24
C TRP A 59 10.28 17.26 13.42
N LYS A 60 10.74 17.22 14.69
CA LYS A 60 12.15 17.00 15.00
C LYS A 60 12.45 15.53 14.80
N LEU A 61 13.07 15.19 13.66
CA LEU A 61 13.69 13.89 13.51
C LEU A 61 14.72 13.69 14.63
N GLU A 62 14.72 12.50 15.24
CA GLU A 62 15.75 12.11 16.17
C GLU A 62 17.12 12.27 15.49
N THR A 63 18.05 12.95 16.15
CA THR A 63 19.39 13.25 15.61
C THR A 63 20.24 12.01 15.40
N THR A 64 19.79 10.86 15.89
CA THR A 64 20.49 9.57 15.84
C THR A 64 19.58 8.47 15.28
N LEU A 65 19.08 8.67 14.06
CA LEU A 65 18.41 7.59 13.33
C LEU A 65 19.44 6.52 12.91
N PRO A 66 19.18 5.23 13.18
CA PRO A 66 20.03 4.16 12.69
C PRO A 66 20.11 4.19 11.16
N ALA A 67 21.32 4.17 10.60
CA ALA A 67 21.53 4.16 9.14
C ALA A 67 20.77 3.02 8.44
N LYS A 68 20.68 1.86 9.11
CA LYS A 68 19.88 0.71 8.66
C LYS A 68 18.40 1.08 8.45
N SER A 69 17.79 1.81 9.39
CA SER A 69 16.40 2.24 9.29
C SER A 69 16.19 3.18 8.10
N LEU A 70 17.12 4.11 7.87
CA LEU A 70 17.06 5.02 6.72
C LEU A 70 17.14 4.27 5.38
N VAL A 71 18.01 3.26 5.27
CA VAL A 71 18.12 2.44 4.06
C VAL A 71 16.81 1.68 3.79
N PHE A 72 16.22 1.03 4.80
CA PHE A 72 14.94 0.33 4.62
C PHE A 72 13.79 1.28 4.29
N LEU A 73 13.74 2.47 4.90
CA LEU A 73 12.73 3.48 4.59
C LEU A 73 12.90 4.03 3.16
N PHE A 74 14.14 4.23 2.71
CA PHE A 74 14.43 4.66 1.34
C PHE A 74 14.00 3.61 0.31
N ILE A 75 14.36 2.34 0.53
CA ILE A 75 13.95 1.22 -0.33
C ILE A 75 12.42 1.08 -0.34
N SER A 76 11.78 1.18 0.83
CA SER A 76 10.32 1.14 0.96
C SER A 76 9.64 2.28 0.19
N GLY A 77 10.20 3.50 0.27
CA GLY A 77 9.73 4.65 -0.50
C GLY A 77 9.83 4.43 -2.02
N LEU A 78 10.95 3.90 -2.50
CA LEU A 78 11.12 3.54 -3.91
C LEU A 78 10.15 2.44 -4.35
N ALA A 79 9.98 1.39 -3.54
CA ALA A 79 9.04 0.31 -3.82
C ALA A 79 7.59 0.81 -3.88
N THR A 80 7.20 1.71 -2.98
CA THR A 80 5.87 2.34 -2.96
C THR A 80 5.63 3.19 -4.21
N CYS A 81 6.64 3.97 -4.62
CA CYS A 81 6.57 4.77 -5.84
C CYS A 81 6.39 3.87 -7.07
N MET A 82 7.22 2.83 -7.22
CA MET A 82 7.07 1.88 -8.34
C MET A 82 5.71 1.18 -8.32
N SER A 83 5.25 0.73 -7.16
CA SER A 83 3.94 0.09 -7.00
C SER A 83 2.83 1.00 -7.52
N TRP A 84 2.81 2.28 -7.13
CA TRP A 84 1.79 3.23 -7.60
C TRP A 84 1.89 3.51 -9.09
N LEU A 85 3.10 3.70 -9.63
CA LEU A 85 3.28 3.95 -11.06
C LEU A 85 2.68 2.81 -11.90
N PHE A 86 2.99 1.55 -11.58
CA PHE A 86 2.44 0.39 -12.28
C PHE A 86 0.94 0.20 -12.01
N TYR A 87 0.49 0.33 -10.75
CA TYR A 87 -0.90 0.13 -10.38
C TYR A 87 -1.84 1.15 -11.03
N PHE A 88 -1.51 2.44 -10.97
CA PHE A 88 -2.33 3.49 -11.58
C PHE A 88 -2.26 3.46 -13.10
N HIS A 89 -1.12 3.06 -13.68
CA HIS A 89 -1.06 2.83 -15.12
C HIS A 89 -2.01 1.69 -15.53
N ALA A 90 -2.03 0.58 -14.79
CA ALA A 90 -2.98 -0.51 -15.03
C ALA A 90 -4.43 -0.07 -14.83
N LEU A 91 -4.75 0.71 -13.80
CA LEU A 91 -6.10 1.25 -13.58
C LEU A 91 -6.58 2.18 -14.70
N LYS A 92 -5.66 2.92 -15.30
CA LYS A 92 -5.96 3.77 -16.47
C LYS A 92 -6.34 2.93 -17.68
N LEU A 93 -5.66 1.81 -17.90
CA LEU A 93 -5.86 0.93 -19.07
C LEU A 93 -7.03 -0.05 -18.91
N GLY A 94 -7.26 -0.58 -17.70
CA GLY A 94 -8.19 -1.68 -17.45
C GLY A 94 -9.27 -1.36 -16.41
N PRO A 95 -10.34 -2.17 -16.33
CA PRO A 95 -11.41 -1.97 -15.34
C PRO A 95 -10.89 -2.16 -13.91
N ALA A 96 -11.34 -1.30 -12.99
CA ALA A 96 -10.88 -1.33 -11.60
C ALA A 96 -11.26 -2.65 -10.90
N SER A 97 -12.39 -3.26 -11.30
CA SER A 97 -12.85 -4.56 -10.80
C SER A 97 -11.93 -5.72 -11.14
N LYS A 98 -11.09 -5.62 -12.19
CA LYS A 98 -10.09 -6.65 -12.53
C LYS A 98 -8.69 -6.30 -12.03
N VAL A 99 -8.31 -5.02 -12.08
CA VAL A 99 -6.98 -4.57 -11.65
C VAL A 99 -6.81 -4.64 -10.13
N ALA A 100 -7.83 -4.24 -9.36
CA ALA A 100 -7.72 -4.23 -7.90
C ALA A 100 -7.54 -5.63 -7.27
N PRO A 101 -8.23 -6.69 -7.73
CA PRO A 101 -7.96 -8.05 -7.24
C PRO A 101 -6.55 -8.57 -7.55
N ILE A 102 -5.99 -8.24 -8.73
CA ILE A 102 -4.61 -8.59 -9.08
C ILE A 102 -3.62 -7.89 -8.14
N ASP A 103 -3.84 -6.61 -7.82
CA ASP A 103 -3.02 -5.88 -6.84
C ASP A 103 -3.03 -6.56 -5.46
N LYS A 104 -4.13 -7.22 -5.07
CA LYS A 104 -4.21 -7.97 -3.79
C LYS A 104 -3.42 -9.26 -3.77
N LEU A 105 -2.89 -9.72 -4.90
CA LEU A 105 -1.89 -10.79 -4.91
C LEU A 105 -0.58 -10.37 -4.22
N SER A 106 -0.36 -9.07 -3.98
CA SER A 106 0.71 -8.55 -3.12
C SER A 106 0.77 -9.25 -1.76
N ILE A 107 -0.37 -9.70 -1.21
CA ILE A 107 -0.43 -10.46 0.04
C ILE A 107 0.42 -11.73 -0.01
N LEU A 108 0.47 -12.41 -1.15
CA LEU A 108 1.28 -13.63 -1.32
C LEU A 108 2.77 -13.32 -1.25
N PHE A 109 3.19 -12.23 -1.89
CA PHE A 109 4.56 -11.74 -1.80
C PHE A 109 4.89 -11.27 -0.39
N THR A 110 3.96 -10.60 0.30
CA THR A 110 4.13 -10.20 1.70
C THR A 110 4.32 -11.40 2.62
N ILE A 111 3.53 -12.47 2.48
CA ILE A 111 3.69 -13.71 3.27
C ILE A 111 5.07 -14.34 3.00
N LEU A 112 5.49 -14.40 1.73
CA LEU A 112 6.79 -14.94 1.36
C LEU A 112 7.93 -14.10 1.96
N PHE A 113 7.85 -12.78 1.83
CA PHE A 113 8.86 -11.85 2.35
C PHE A 113 8.86 -11.80 3.89
N SER A 114 7.71 -11.99 4.55
CA SER A 114 7.67 -12.04 6.01
C SER A 114 8.34 -13.28 6.56
N TYR A 115 8.20 -14.42 5.88
CA TYR A 115 8.99 -15.62 6.17
C TYR A 115 10.50 -15.40 5.94
N LEU A 116 10.89 -14.84 4.79
CA LEU A 116 12.30 -14.69 4.42
C LEU A 116 13.05 -13.61 5.22
N PHE A 117 12.42 -12.47 5.49
CA PHE A 117 13.09 -11.29 6.06
C PHE A 117 12.68 -10.97 7.50
N LEU A 118 11.48 -11.39 7.93
CA LEU A 118 10.99 -11.18 9.30
C LEU A 118 10.98 -12.46 10.16
N ALA A 119 11.37 -13.60 9.57
CA ALA A 119 11.38 -14.91 10.23
C ALA A 119 10.01 -15.32 10.81
N GLU A 120 8.92 -14.86 10.19
CA GLU A 120 7.56 -15.26 10.57
C GLU A 120 7.28 -16.70 10.14
N MET A 121 6.72 -17.53 11.04
CA MET A 121 6.36 -18.90 10.69
C MET A 121 5.12 -18.94 9.79
N ILE A 122 5.25 -19.55 8.61
CA ILE A 122 4.11 -19.80 7.73
C ILE A 122 3.29 -20.94 8.33
N THR A 123 2.10 -20.61 8.82
CA THR A 123 1.14 -21.61 9.29
C THR A 123 0.34 -22.18 8.12
N ILE A 124 -0.23 -23.37 8.30
CA ILE A 124 -1.14 -23.95 7.30
C ILE A 124 -2.36 -23.07 7.02
N LYS A 125 -2.82 -22.30 8.03
CA LYS A 125 -3.91 -21.34 7.87
C LYS A 125 -3.52 -20.19 6.93
N THR A 126 -2.30 -19.68 7.08
CA THR A 126 -1.75 -18.64 6.20
C THR A 126 -1.65 -19.14 4.76
N PHE A 127 -1.22 -20.38 4.56
CA PHE A 127 -1.13 -21.00 3.24
C PHE A 127 -2.51 -21.17 2.58
N ILE A 128 -3.48 -21.76 3.30
CA ILE A 128 -4.85 -21.94 2.79
C ILE A 128 -5.51 -20.59 2.49
N GLY A 129 -5.38 -19.61 3.40
CA GLY A 129 -5.90 -18.26 3.18
C GLY A 129 -5.28 -17.58 1.96
N GLY A 130 -3.97 -17.69 1.79
CA GLY A 130 -3.26 -17.19 0.60
C GLY A 130 -3.75 -17.86 -0.68
N ALA A 131 -3.89 -19.19 -0.70
CA ALA A 131 -4.40 -19.93 -1.85
C ALA A 131 -5.85 -19.51 -2.23
N LEU A 132 -6.70 -19.26 -1.24
CA LEU A 132 -8.07 -18.77 -1.46
C LEU A 132 -8.08 -17.35 -2.04
N ILE A 133 -7.24 -16.45 -1.52
CA ILE A 133 -7.09 -15.09 -2.08
C ILE A 133 -6.60 -15.18 -3.53
N PHE A 134 -5.60 -16.00 -3.80
CA PHE A 134 -5.09 -16.22 -5.16
C PHE A 134 -6.19 -16.69 -6.11
N ALA A 135 -6.89 -17.77 -5.74
CA ALA A 135 -7.96 -18.35 -6.55
C ALA A 135 -9.09 -17.34 -6.79
N GLY A 136 -9.52 -16.61 -5.76
CA GLY A 136 -10.55 -15.57 -5.87
C GLY A 136 -10.12 -14.41 -6.77
N SER A 137 -8.88 -13.93 -6.63
CA SER A 137 -8.34 -12.86 -7.48
C SER A 137 -8.24 -13.28 -8.95
N VAL A 138 -7.80 -14.51 -9.24
CA VAL A 138 -7.76 -15.04 -10.61
C VAL A 138 -9.18 -15.19 -11.18
N PHE A 139 -10.11 -15.71 -10.40
CA PHE A 139 -11.50 -15.90 -10.82
C PHE A 139 -12.19 -14.58 -11.21
N LEU A 140 -11.91 -13.48 -10.50
CA LEU A 140 -12.46 -12.16 -10.84
C LEU A 140 -11.92 -11.57 -12.16
N VAL A 141 -10.79 -12.08 -12.65
CA VAL A 141 -10.13 -11.58 -13.86
C VAL A 141 -10.59 -12.33 -15.10
N LEU A 142 -10.86 -13.64 -14.97
CA LEU A 142 -11.45 -14.49 -16.01
C LEU A 142 -12.78 -13.90 -16.52
#